data_AF-A0A961I8P3-F1
#
_entry.id   AF-A0A961I8P3-F1
#
_cell.length_a   1.000
_cell.length_b   1.000
_cell.length_c   1.000
_cell.angle_alpha   90.00
_cell.angle_beta   90.00
_cell.angle_gamma   90.00
#
_symmetry.space_group_name_H-M   'P 1'
#
loop_
_entity.id
_entity.type
_entity.pdbx_description
1 polymer ?
#
loop_
_entity_poly.entity_id
_entity_poly.type
_entity_poly.pdbx_seq_one_letter_code
_entity_poly.pdbx_strand_id
1 'polypeptide(L)' 'MKKQHLAIASAMLAVIAATSSLWAGLQDFTLKNRTGYQINYLYVSPQSSNQWGPDRLGSNQTVANGQDAAITING' A
#
# COMPACT_ATOMS: atom_id res chain seq x y z
N MET A 1 38.32 30.97 14.06
CA MET A 1 37.05 31.02 13.30
C MET A 1 36.93 29.87 12.28
N LYS A 2 37.15 28.60 12.68
CA LYS A 2 37.11 27.44 11.75
C LYS A 2 36.26 26.26 12.24
N LYS A 3 35.72 26.31 13.46
CA LYS A 3 34.92 25.23 14.06
C LYS A 3 33.40 25.43 13.92
N GLN A 4 32.97 26.63 13.51
CA GLN A 4 31.54 26.98 13.39
C GLN A 4 30.92 26.49 12.08
N HIS A 5 31.70 26.32 11.01
CA HIS A 5 31.19 25.79 9.74
C HIS A 5 31.00 24.27 9.75
N LEU A 6 31.72 23.55 10.62
CA LEU A 6 31.67 22.09 10.67
C LEU A 6 30.42 21.56 11.39
N ALA A 7 29.90 22.30 12.38
CA ALA A 7 28.72 21.91 13.14
C ALA A 7 27.40 22.09 12.37
N ILE A 8 27.34 23.07 11.47
CA ILE A 8 26.13 23.38 10.69
C ILE A 8 25.91 22.33 9.60
N ALA A 9 26.99 21.81 8.98
CA ALA A 9 26.92 20.76 7.98
C ALA A 9 26.37 19.43 8.55
N SER A 10 26.69 19.11 9.81
CA SER A 10 26.22 17.88 10.47
C SER A 10 24.74 17.94 10.87
N ALA A 11 24.22 19.12 11.21
CA ALA A 11 22.82 19.30 11.58
C ALA A 11 21.88 19.19 10.36
N MET A 12 22.34 19.60 9.16
CA MET A 12 21.53 19.53 7.94
C MET A 12 21.41 18.11 7.37
N LEU A 13 22.38 17.22 7.62
CA LEU A 13 22.29 15.81 7.19
C LEU A 13 21.29 14.99 8.02
N ALA A 14 21.08 15.34 9.30
CA ALA A 14 20.18 14.59 10.19
C ALA A 14 18.69 14.86 9.90
N VAL A 15 18.34 15.98 9.29
CA VAL A 15 16.94 16.35 8.98
C VAL A 15 16.41 15.62 7.73
N ILE A 16 17.29 15.25 6.79
CA ILE A 16 16.88 14.55 5.55
C ILE A 16 16.57 13.07 5.80
N ALA A 17 17.12 12.46 6.86
CA ALA A 17 16.93 11.04 7.17
C ALA A 17 15.60 10.72 7.89
N ALA A 18 14.85 11.72 8.35
CA ALA A 18 13.67 11.52 9.19
C ALA A 18 12.33 11.45 8.43
N THR A 19 12.34 11.59 7.10
CA THR A 19 11.12 11.55 6.27
C THR A 19 11.00 10.24 5.50
N SER A 20 11.30 9.10 6.11
CA SER A 20 10.79 7.84 5.59
C SER A 20 9.28 7.86 5.82
N SER A 21 8.54 8.29 4.81
CA SER A 21 7.09 8.14 4.80
C SER A 21 6.80 6.64 4.93
N LEU A 22 6.31 6.23 6.10
CA LEU A 22 5.76 4.89 6.33
C LEU A 22 4.45 4.80 5.52
N TRP A 23 4.56 4.71 4.19
CA TRP A 23 3.46 4.19 3.39
C TRP A 23 3.36 2.74 3.84
N ALA A 24 2.37 2.43 4.67
CA ALA A 24 1.94 1.06 4.88
C ALA A 24 1.75 0.50 3.47
N GLY A 25 2.72 -0.31 3.04
CA GLY A 25 2.99 -0.53 1.62
C GLY A 25 1.72 -1.00 0.95
N LEU A 26 1.31 -0.28 -0.08
CA LEU A 26 0.30 -0.79 -1.00
C LEU A 26 0.91 -2.05 -1.59
N GLN A 27 0.45 -3.19 -1.06
CA GLN A 27 1.06 -4.47 -1.33
C GLN A 27 0.12 -5.25 -2.22
N ASP A 28 0.62 -5.62 -3.38
CA ASP A 28 -0.05 -6.55 -4.27
C ASP A 28 -0.17 -7.91 -3.60
N PHE A 29 -1.27 -8.61 -3.88
CA PHE A 29 -1.53 -9.93 -3.30
C PHE A 29 -2.30 -10.83 -4.27
N THR A 30 -2.29 -12.13 -4.00
CA THR A 30 -3.13 -13.09 -4.71
C THR A 30 -4.36 -13.43 -3.87
N LEU A 31 -5.55 -13.12 -4.39
CA LEU A 31 -6.81 -13.58 -3.83
C LEU A 31 -7.05 -15.03 -4.25
N LYS A 32 -7.18 -15.95 -3.28
CA LYS A 32 -7.56 -17.34 -3.53
C LYS A 32 -8.99 -17.59 -3.07
N ASN A 33 -9.91 -17.84 -3.98
CA ASN A 33 -11.30 -18.05 -3.62
C ASN A 33 -11.58 -19.53 -3.29
N ARG A 34 -11.77 -19.83 -2.00
CA ARG A 34 -12.18 -21.16 -1.51
C ARG A 34 -13.48 -21.13 -0.72
N THR A 35 -14.34 -20.15 -1.02
CA THR A 35 -15.57 -19.91 -0.24
C THR A 35 -16.73 -20.82 -0.62
N GLY A 36 -16.66 -21.50 -1.76
CA GLY A 36 -17.79 -22.23 -2.36
C GLY A 36 -18.66 -21.37 -3.28
N TYR A 37 -18.43 -20.06 -3.35
CA TYR A 37 -19.21 -19.09 -4.14
C TYR A 37 -18.31 -18.25 -5.05
N GLN A 38 -18.92 -17.55 -6.02
CA GLN A 38 -18.22 -16.54 -6.84
C GLN A 38 -18.05 -15.24 -6.06
N ILE A 39 -16.85 -14.64 -6.13
CA ILE A 39 -16.59 -13.28 -5.65
C ILE A 39 -16.76 -12.33 -6.81
N ASN A 40 -17.73 -11.41 -6.69
CA ASN A 40 -18.05 -10.42 -7.72
C ASN A 40 -17.34 -9.08 -7.52
N TYR A 41 -17.04 -8.71 -6.27
CA TYR A 41 -16.40 -7.44 -5.95
C TYR A 41 -15.38 -7.63 -4.84
N LEU A 42 -14.28 -6.88 -4.90
CA LEU A 42 -13.25 -6.85 -3.87
C LEU A 42 -12.91 -5.41 -3.51
N TYR A 43 -13.24 -5.01 -2.29
CA TYR A 43 -12.90 -3.69 -1.77
C TYR A 43 -11.84 -3.84 -0.67
N VAL A 44 -10.87 -2.94 -0.66
CA VAL A 44 -9.77 -2.92 0.32
C VAL A 44 -9.58 -1.50 0.81
N SER A 45 -9.38 -1.32 2.11
CA SER A 45 -9.03 -0.02 2.71
C SER A 45 -7.72 -0.13 3.51
N PRO A 46 -6.97 0.98 3.62
CA PRO A 46 -5.92 1.10 4.63
C PRO A 46 -6.52 0.94 6.04
N GLN A 47 -5.74 0.37 6.96
CA GLN A 47 -6.15 0.23 8.36
C GLN A 47 -6.54 1.56 9.03
N SER A 48 -5.92 2.67 8.60
CA SER A 48 -6.19 4.01 9.13
C SER A 48 -7.46 4.66 8.57
N SER A 49 -8.14 4.03 7.61
CA SER A 49 -9.32 4.58 6.95
C SER A 49 -10.59 3.82 7.34
N ASN A 50 -11.63 4.57 7.68
CA ASN A 50 -12.99 4.03 7.86
C ASN A 50 -13.78 3.99 6.55
N GLN A 51 -13.18 4.41 5.44
CA GLN A 51 -13.78 4.39 4.10
C GLN A 51 -13.14 3.29 3.26
N TRP A 52 -14.00 2.52 2.57
CA TRP A 52 -13.59 1.53 1.58
C TRP A 52 -13.01 2.21 0.33
N GLY A 53 -11.99 1.59 -0.26
CA GLY A 53 -11.47 2.00 -1.57
C GLY A 53 -12.37 1.57 -2.74
N PRO A 54 -11.92 1.78 -3.99
CA PRO A 54 -12.62 1.30 -5.17
C PRO A 54 -12.61 -0.23 -5.27
N ASP A 55 -13.47 -0.77 -6.14
CA ASP A 55 -13.44 -2.20 -6.49
C ASP A 55 -12.13 -2.55 -7.20
N ARG A 56 -11.50 -3.63 -6.75
CA ARG A 56 -10.21 -4.11 -7.25
C ARG A 56 -10.34 -5.16 -8.35
N LEU A 57 -11.52 -5.73 -8.57
CA LEU A 57 -11.76 -6.64 -9.71
C LEU A 57 -12.16 -5.87 -10.96
N GLY A 58 -12.90 -4.78 -10.81
CA GLY A 58 -13.42 -3.99 -11.92
C GLY A 58 -14.63 -4.66 -12.58
N SER A 59 -15.21 -4.01 -13.59
CA SER A 59 -16.52 -4.40 -14.15
C SER A 59 -16.53 -5.72 -14.91
N ASN A 60 -15.37 -6.21 -15.34
CA ASN A 60 -15.28 -7.32 -16.29
C ASN A 60 -14.64 -8.58 -15.69
N GLN A 61 -14.35 -8.58 -14.39
CA GLN A 61 -13.69 -9.68 -13.72
C GLN A 61 -14.48 -10.11 -12.49
N THR A 62 -14.62 -11.43 -12.34
CA THR A 62 -15.10 -12.08 -11.13
C THR A 62 -14.15 -13.22 -10.81
N VAL A 63 -14.11 -13.66 -9.55
CA VAL A 63 -13.27 -14.79 -9.14
C VAL A 63 -14.18 -15.95 -8.76
N ALA A 64 -14.31 -16.93 -9.65
CA ALA A 64 -15.08 -18.14 -9.39
C ALA A 64 -14.48 -18.96 -8.22
N ASN A 65 -15.28 -19.84 -7.61
CA ASN A 65 -14.77 -20.74 -6.58
C ASN A 65 -13.64 -21.63 -7.13
N GLY A 66 -12.58 -21.79 -6.35
CA GLY A 66 -11.39 -22.53 -6.73
C GLY A 66 -10.42 -21.78 -7.64
N GLN A 67 -10.73 -20.53 -8.03
CA GLN A 67 -9.84 -19.70 -8.84
C GLN A 67 -9.04 -18.73 -7.97
N ASP A 68 -7.90 -18.32 -8.54
CA ASP A 68 -7.00 -17.34 -7.96
C ASP A 68 -6.97 -16.09 -8.87
N ALA A 69 -6.81 -14.91 -8.26
CA ALA A 69 -6.66 -13.64 -8.98
C ALA A 69 -5.52 -12.80 -8.39
N ALA A 70 -4.66 -12.25 -9.25
CA ALA A 70 -3.68 -11.26 -8.83
C ALA A 70 -4.36 -9.90 -8.65
N ILE A 71 -4.15 -9.30 -7.49
CA ILE A 71 -4.72 -8.01 -7.12
C ILE A 71 -3.59 -7.00 -7.00
N THR A 72 -3.64 -5.99 -7.87
CA THR A 72 -2.70 -4.87 -7.84
C THR A 72 -3.30 -3.71 -7.07
N ILE A 73 -2.59 -3.22 -6.06
CA ILE A 73 -3.00 -2.07 -5.28
C ILE A 73 -2.20 -0.85 -5.75
N ASN A 74 -2.75 -0.14 -6.73
CA ASN A 74 -2.26 1.19 -7.08
C ASN A 74 -2.75 2.21 -6.04
N GLY A 75 -1.86 3.14 -5.69
CA GLY A 75 -2.08 4.22 -4.72
C GLY A 75 -2.71 5.46 -5.32
#